data_AF-A0A1F8A219-F1
#
_entry.id   AF-A0A1F8A219-F1
#
_cell.length_a   1.000
_cell.length_b   1.000
_cell.length_c   1.000
_cell.angle_alpha   90.00
_cell.angle_beta   90.00
_cell.angle_gamma   90.00
#
_symmetry.space_group_name_H-M   'P 1'
#
loop_
_entity.id
_entity.type
_entity.pdbx_description
1 polymer ?
#
loop_
_entity_poly.entity_id
_entity_poly.type
_entity_poly.pdbx_seq_one_letter_code
_entity_poly.pdbx_strand_id
1 'polypeptide(L)' 'MSNGPFTTESNTFTASARGIGLKFSDSVPWLTGDLETVAKDYSQCQAINVGEHIRNEKGKPVWVVG' A
#
# COMPACT_ATOMS: atom_id res chain seq x y z
N MET A 1 8.30 -12.64 2.06
CA MET A 1 6.98 -12.55 1.43
C MET A 1 5.99 -12.22 2.53
N SER A 2 5.43 -11.00 2.53
CA SER A 2 4.36 -10.66 3.47
C SER A 2 3.05 -11.17 2.89
N ASN A 3 2.49 -12.20 3.49
CA ASN A 3 1.20 -12.77 3.15
C ASN A 3 0.12 -12.20 4.10
N GLY A 4 0.09 -10.88 4.21
CA GLY A 4 -0.62 -10.10 5.23
C GLY A 4 -0.85 -8.65 4.79
N PRO A 5 -1.01 -7.69 5.73
CA PRO A 5 -1.24 -6.27 5.42
C PRO A 5 -0.14 -5.67 4.55
N PHE A 6 -0.44 -4.52 3.93
CA PHE A 6 0.59 -3.69 3.31
C PHE A 6 1.71 -3.42 4.31
N THR A 7 2.95 -3.55 3.84
CA THR A 7 4.15 -3.26 4.62
C THR A 7 5.17 -2.53 3.76
N THR A 8 5.85 -1.57 4.36
CA THR A 8 6.94 -0.80 3.75
C THR A 8 8.24 -1.59 3.66
N GLU A 9 8.32 -2.76 4.32
CA GLU A 9 9.52 -3.60 4.39
C GLU A 9 9.60 -4.65 3.27
N SER A 10 8.59 -4.70 2.39
CA SER A 10 8.53 -5.66 1.29
C SER A 10 8.33 -4.95 -0.05
N ASN A 11 8.63 -5.66 -1.12
CA ASN A 11 8.39 -5.22 -2.49
C ASN A 11 7.43 -6.19 -3.21
N THR A 12 7.01 -5.84 -4.43
CA THR A 12 6.23 -6.71 -5.33
C THR A 12 4.78 -7.04 -4.92
N PHE A 13 4.13 -6.22 -4.08
CA PHE A 13 2.74 -6.44 -3.66
C PHE A 13 1.74 -6.57 -4.84
N THR A 14 2.02 -5.91 -5.97
CA THR A 14 1.17 -5.96 -7.17
C THR A 14 1.09 -7.34 -7.82
N ALA A 15 2.00 -8.26 -7.48
CA ALA A 15 2.00 -9.62 -8.03
C ALA A 15 0.88 -10.51 -7.46
N SER A 16 0.43 -10.24 -6.24
CA SER A 16 -0.62 -11.01 -5.56
C SER A 16 -1.86 -10.19 -5.18
N ALA A 17 -1.77 -8.85 -5.22
CA ALA A 17 -2.88 -7.97 -4.90
C ALA A 17 -3.87 -7.78 -6.05
N ARG A 18 -5.15 -7.59 -5.71
CA ARG A 18 -6.23 -7.25 -6.64
C ARG A 18 -6.91 -5.95 -6.24
N GLY A 19 -7.61 -5.31 -7.18
CA GLY A 19 -8.39 -4.09 -6.89
C GLY A 19 -7.54 -2.92 -6.39
N ILE A 20 -6.27 -2.86 -6.81
CA ILE A 20 -5.31 -1.86 -6.33
C ILE A 20 -5.75 -0.47 -6.74
N GLY A 21 -5.85 0.45 -5.80
CA GLY A 21 -6.23 1.82 -6.07
C GLY A 21 -5.86 2.79 -4.96
N LEU A 22 -5.87 4.08 -5.29
CA LEU A 22 -5.72 5.16 -4.33
C LEU A 22 -7.10 5.68 -3.91
N LYS A 23 -7.33 5.79 -2.61
CA LYS A 23 -8.49 6.45 -2.02
C LYS A 23 -8.02 7.63 -1.20
N PHE A 24 -8.73 8.75 -1.32
CA PHE A 24 -8.49 9.92 -0.49
C PHE A 24 -9.50 9.93 0.65
N SER A 25 -9.02 9.89 1.89
CA SER A 25 -9.82 10.05 3.11
C SER A 25 -9.23 11.20 3.90
N ASP A 26 -10.04 12.20 4.27
CA ASP A 26 -9.58 13.41 4.97
C ASP A 26 -8.38 14.09 4.28
N SER A 27 -8.39 14.14 2.95
CA SER A 27 -7.30 14.65 2.10
C SER A 27 -5.98 13.87 2.19
N VAL A 28 -5.94 12.74 2.90
CA VAL A 28 -4.80 11.84 2.99
C VAL A 28 -4.92 10.73 1.94
N PRO A 29 -3.86 10.43 1.17
CA PRO A 29 -3.86 9.36 0.19
C PRO A 29 -3.61 7.99 0.86
N TRP A 30 -4.54 7.07 0.66
CA TRP A 30 -4.46 5.68 1.09
C TRP A 30 -4.33 4.76 -0.12
N LEU A 31 -3.28 3.95 -0.15
CA LEU A 31 -3.18 2.82 -1.08
C LEU A 31 -4.05 1.69 -0.54
N THR A 32 -4.96 1.20 -1.37
CA THR A 32 -5.91 0.15 -1.02
C THR A 32 -5.81 -1.02 -1.99
N GLY A 33 -6.16 -2.22 -1.53
CA GLY A 33 -6.23 -3.41 -2.37
C GLY A 33 -6.58 -4.67 -1.59
N ASP A 34 -7.05 -5.69 -2.29
CA ASP A 34 -7.31 -7.01 -1.73
C ASP A 34 -6.02 -7.82 -1.80
N LEU A 35 -5.45 -8.17 -0.64
CA LEU A 35 -4.17 -8.88 -0.55
C LEU A 35 -4.41 -10.38 -0.37
N GLU A 36 -3.69 -11.20 -1.12
CA GLU A 36 -3.71 -12.65 -0.96
C GLU A 36 -3.05 -13.05 0.37
N THR A 37 -3.74 -13.88 1.15
CA THR A 37 -3.22 -14.44 2.40
C THR A 37 -2.39 -15.70 2.14
N VAL A 38 -1.68 -16.18 3.17
CA VAL A 38 -0.95 -17.48 3.13
C VAL A 38 -1.84 -18.65 2.69
N ALA A 39 -3.14 -18.57 2.95
CA ALA A 39 -4.11 -19.61 2.62
C ALA A 39 -4.59 -19.56 1.15
N LYS A 40 -4.08 -18.64 0.34
CA LYS A 40 -4.58 -18.31 -1.02
C LYS A 40 -6.02 -17.79 -1.05
N ASP A 41 -6.53 -17.41 0.11
CA ASP A 41 -7.76 -16.63 0.22
C ASP A 41 -7.41 -15.15 0.15
N TYR A 42 -8.23 -14.37 -0.55
CA TYR A 42 -8.11 -12.92 -0.55
C TYR A 42 -8.60 -12.37 0.79
N SER A 43 -7.72 -11.66 1.50
CA SER A 43 -8.10 -10.92 2.71
C SER A 43 -9.08 -9.80 2.36
N GLN A 44 -9.91 -9.43 3.34
CA GLN A 44 -10.68 -8.18 3.31
C GLN A 44 -9.76 -7.02 2.89
N CYS A 45 -10.28 -6.11 2.05
CA CYS A 45 -9.59 -4.94 1.54
C CYS A 45 -8.67 -4.29 2.59
N GLN A 46 -7.37 -4.23 2.30
CA GLN A 46 -6.34 -3.63 3.14
C GLN A 46 -6.03 -2.20 2.67
N ALA A 47 -5.47 -1.40 3.58
CA ALA A 47 -5.08 -0.02 3.29
C ALA A 47 -3.77 0.37 3.99
N ILE A 48 -2.96 1.21 3.35
CA ILE A 48 -1.79 1.90 3.95
C ILE A 48 -1.80 3.37 3.57
N ASN A 49 -1.52 4.25 4.53
CA ASN A 49 -1.38 5.68 4.30
C ASN A 49 -0.05 5.95 3.59
N VAL A 50 -0.10 6.27 2.29
CA VAL A 50 1.13 6.59 1.54
C VAL A 50 1.59 8.04 1.77
N GLY A 51 0.73 8.90 2.32
CA GLY A 51 1.09 10.27 2.70
C GLY A 51 2.09 10.34 3.85
N GLU A 52 2.16 9.31 4.69
CA GLU A 52 3.18 9.18 5.74
C GLU A 52 4.57 8.83 5.18
N HIS A 53 4.61 8.21 4.01
CA HIS A 53 5.84 7.64 3.43
C HIS A 53 6.31 8.31 2.14
N ILE A 54 5.51 9.20 1.54
CA ILE A 54 5.86 9.89 0.30
C ILE A 54 5.82 11.40 0.52
N ARG A 55 6.94 12.07 0.24
CA ARG A 55 7.03 13.54 0.24
C ARG A 55 7.28 14.08 -1.15
N ASN A 56 6.87 15.33 -1.37
CA ASN A 56 7.26 16.09 -2.55
C ASN A 56 8.55 16.86 -2.24
N GLU A 57 9.66 16.42 -2.82
CA GLU A 57 10.93 17.13 -2.76
C GLU A 57 11.23 17.75 -4.13
N LYS A 58 11.09 19.07 -4.23
CA LYS A 58 11.37 19.85 -5.46
C LYS A 58 10.59 19.34 -6.70
N GLY A 59 9.31 19.01 -6.52
CA GLY A 59 8.43 18.52 -7.58
C GLY A 59 8.54 17.02 -7.85
N LYS A 60 9.32 16.28 -7.05
CA LYS A 60 9.51 14.84 -7.22
C LYS A 60 8.96 14.07 -6.01
N PRO A 61 8.20 12.99 -6.23
CA PRO A 61 7.82 12.10 -5.15
C PRO A 61 9.07 11.34 -4.66
N VAL A 62 9.35 11.44 -3.37
CA VAL A 62 10.46 10.77 -2.69
C VAL A 62 9.90 9.90 -1.57
N TRP A 63 10.35 8.65 -1.51
CA TRP A 63 10.02 7.76 -0.42
C TRP A 63 10.84 8.13 0.83
N VAL A 64 10.17 8.44 1.93
CA VAL A 64 10.79 8.73 3.22
C VAL A 64 10.68 7.50 4.11
N VAL A 65 11.84 7.01 4.54
CA VAL A 65 11.94 5.97 5.58
C VAL A 65 11.88 6.71 6.92
N GLY A 66 10.92 6.33 7.76
CA GLY A 66 10.79 6.82 9.13
C GLY A 66 11.84 6.22 10.06
#